data_AF-H2Z7F0-F1
#
_entry.id   AF-H2Z7F0-F1
#
_cell.length_a   1.000
_cell.length_b   1.000
_cell.length_c   1.000
_cell.angle_alpha   90.00
_cell.angle_beta   90.00
_cell.angle_gamma   90.00
#
_symmetry.space_group_name_H-M   'P 1'
#
loop_
_entity.id
_entity.type
_entity.pdbx_description
1 polymer ?
#
loop_
_entity_poly.entity_id
_entity_poly.type
_entity_poly.pdbx_seq_one_letter_code
_entity_poly.pdbx_strand_id
1 'polypeptide(L)'
;MVKLLPYQARYRLYGEWKNEAYDKHPELMLARAHIVDKTKYIMRRLTKENVKQTGRQMGKLSHSSPTILFDCILSQIQRYDNLIMPVVDALKYLTNLTYDVLAFCIIEALANPQKERMKHDDTNISNWLQSLASFCGAIFKKYTIELSGLLQYVANQLKAGKSLDLLIMKEVVQKMSGIEISEEITTD
;
A
#
# COMPACT_ATOMS: atom_id res chain seq x y z
N MET A 1 -7.86 21.96 3.23
CA MET A 1 -7.76 21.89 4.70
C MET A 1 -6.73 20.87 5.16
N VAL A 2 -6.94 19.54 4.97
CA VAL A 2 -5.97 18.51 5.42
C VAL A 2 -4.57 18.66 4.81
N LYS A 3 -4.46 19.03 3.54
CA LYS A 3 -3.17 19.26 2.85
C LYS A 3 -2.29 20.36 3.46
N LEU A 4 -2.84 21.22 4.32
CA LEU A 4 -2.08 22.28 5.00
C LEU A 4 -1.38 21.78 6.26
N LEU A 5 -1.73 20.59 6.73
CA LEU A 5 -1.12 19.97 7.91
C LEU A 5 0.17 19.23 7.52
N PRO A 6 1.21 19.24 8.38
CA PRO A 6 2.35 18.37 8.23
C PRO A 6 1.93 16.90 8.14
N TYR A 7 2.67 16.08 7.37
CA TYR A 7 2.30 14.68 7.14
C TYR A 7 2.12 13.88 8.44
N GLN A 8 2.88 14.20 9.50
CA GLN A 8 2.76 13.53 10.80
C GLN A 8 1.37 13.74 11.41
N ALA A 9 0.83 14.96 11.33
CA ALA A 9 -0.51 15.26 11.84
C ALA A 9 -1.59 14.58 10.98
N ARG A 10 -1.42 14.57 9.66
CA ARG A 10 -2.32 13.84 8.75
C ARG A 10 -2.35 12.34 9.06
N TYR A 11 -1.18 11.73 9.29
CA TYR A 11 -1.08 10.29 9.56
C TYR A 11 -1.63 9.89 10.92
N ARG A 12 -1.49 10.75 11.94
CA ARG A 12 -2.20 10.54 13.23
C ARG A 12 -3.71 10.53 13.03
N LEU A 13 -4.25 11.51 12.29
CA LEU A 13 -5.67 11.57 11.97
C LEU A 13 -6.14 10.32 11.22
N TYR A 14 -5.34 9.81 10.27
CA TYR A 14 -5.68 8.57 9.55
C TYR A 14 -5.64 7.34 10.45
N GLY A 15 -4.71 7.30 11.41
CA GLY A 15 -4.65 6.26 12.43
C GLY A 15 -5.87 6.26 13.33
N GLU A 16 -6.28 7.41 13.84
CA GLU A 16 -7.52 7.57 14.63
C GLU A 16 -8.75 7.17 13.81
N TRP A 17 -8.82 7.59 12.54
CA TRP A 17 -9.90 7.21 11.65
C TRP A 17 -10.00 5.69 11.48
N LYS A 18 -8.87 5.02 11.25
CA LYS A 18 -8.87 3.56 11.04
C LYS A 18 -9.19 2.79 12.31
N ASN A 19 -8.56 3.15 13.43
CA ASN A 19 -8.49 2.32 14.62
C ASN A 19 -9.48 2.69 15.72
N GLU A 20 -10.07 3.89 15.68
CA GLU A 20 -11.01 4.33 16.72
C GLU A 20 -12.39 4.70 16.18
N ALA A 21 -12.48 5.28 14.99
CA ALA A 21 -13.75 5.87 14.54
C ALA A 21 -14.84 4.81 14.31
N TYR A 22 -14.49 3.64 13.78
CA TYR A 22 -15.47 2.61 13.40
C TYR A 22 -16.04 1.81 14.57
N ASP A 23 -15.31 1.75 15.69
CA ASP A 23 -15.67 0.87 16.80
C ASP A 23 -16.49 1.60 17.89
N LYS A 24 -16.76 2.89 17.69
CA LYS A 24 -17.56 3.73 18.61
C LYS A 24 -19.08 3.61 18.40
N HIS A 25 -19.52 3.22 17.20
CA HIS A 25 -20.93 3.21 16.81
C HIS A 25 -21.32 1.94 16.03
N PRO A 26 -22.40 1.22 16.39
CA PRO A 26 -22.84 0.02 15.68
C PRO A 26 -23.07 0.22 14.18
N GLU A 27 -23.57 1.39 13.78
CA GLU A 27 -23.82 1.74 12.38
C GLU A 27 -22.50 1.78 11.58
N LEU A 28 -21.43 2.27 12.20
CA LEU A 28 -20.11 2.31 11.58
C LEU A 28 -19.47 0.92 11.51
N MET A 29 -19.69 0.07 12.52
CA MET A 29 -19.27 -1.34 12.48
C MET A 29 -19.96 -2.09 11.33
N LEU A 30 -21.27 -1.89 11.15
CA LEU A 30 -22.02 -2.49 10.04
C LEU A 30 -21.53 -1.96 8.69
N ALA A 31 -21.32 -0.64 8.58
CA ALA A 31 -20.76 -0.04 7.37
C ALA A 31 -19.37 -0.62 7.05
N ARG A 32 -18.52 -0.83 8.06
CA ARG A 32 -17.20 -1.47 7.91
C ARG A 32 -17.34 -2.87 7.33
N ALA A 33 -18.21 -3.71 7.88
CA ALA A 33 -18.45 -5.07 7.36
C ALA A 33 -18.90 -5.05 5.89
N HIS A 34 -19.88 -4.21 5.56
CA HIS A 34 -20.36 -4.06 4.18
C HIS A 34 -19.26 -3.60 3.21
N ILE A 35 -18.39 -2.69 3.63
CA ILE A 35 -17.29 -2.18 2.80
C ILE A 35 -16.20 -3.24 2.60
N VAL A 36 -15.89 -4.03 3.64
CA VAL A 36 -14.98 -5.18 3.53
C VAL A 36 -15.51 -6.18 2.50
N ASP A 37 -16.78 -6.57 2.59
CA ASP A 37 -17.39 -7.53 1.69
C ASP A 37 -17.42 -7.01 0.25
N LYS A 38 -17.82 -5.75 0.06
CA LYS A 38 -17.83 -5.11 -1.25
C LYS A 38 -16.42 -5.00 -1.84
N THR A 39 -15.42 -4.64 -1.04
CA THR A 39 -14.02 -4.55 -1.51
C THR A 39 -13.51 -5.93 -1.93
N LYS A 40 -13.75 -6.97 -1.13
CA LYS A 40 -13.39 -8.35 -1.46
C LYS A 40 -14.08 -8.83 -2.74
N TYR A 41 -15.37 -8.50 -2.90
CA TYR A 41 -16.14 -8.83 -4.10
C TYR A 41 -15.54 -8.22 -5.37
N ILE A 42 -15.19 -6.93 -5.31
CA ILE A 42 -14.55 -6.18 -6.40
C ILE A 42 -13.17 -6.77 -6.70
N MET A 43 -12.35 -7.03 -5.68
CA MET A 43 -11.00 -7.59 -5.83
C MET A 43 -11.00 -8.97 -6.49
N ARG A 44 -11.92 -9.86 -6.11
CA ARG A 44 -12.04 -11.21 -6.72
C ARG A 44 -12.39 -11.18 -8.21
N ARG A 45 -12.96 -10.07 -8.68
CA ARG A 45 -13.37 -9.88 -10.08
C ARG A 45 -12.41 -9.01 -10.85
N LEU A 46 -11.37 -8.46 -10.23
CA LEU A 46 -10.44 -7.58 -10.91
C LEU A 46 -9.63 -8.35 -11.95
N THR A 47 -9.77 -7.96 -13.22
CA THR A 47 -8.96 -8.47 -14.33
C THR A 47 -8.41 -7.31 -15.16
N LYS A 48 -7.48 -7.60 -16.09
CA LYS A 48 -6.94 -6.57 -17.00
C LYS A 48 -8.03 -6.00 -17.91
N GLU A 49 -9.01 -6.81 -18.30
CA GLU A 49 -10.08 -6.45 -19.23
C GLU A 49 -11.11 -5.51 -18.57
N ASN A 50 -11.43 -5.73 -17.29
CA ASN A 50 -12.46 -4.96 -16.59
C ASN A 50 -11.94 -3.84 -15.68
N VAL A 51 -10.62 -3.60 -15.67
CA VAL A 51 -9.92 -2.69 -14.76
C VAL A 51 -10.53 -1.28 -14.70
N LYS A 52 -11.04 -0.75 -15.82
CA LYS A 52 -11.68 0.58 -15.86
C LYS A 52 -13.00 0.60 -15.08
N GLN A 53 -13.83 -0.44 -15.21
CA GLN A 53 -15.11 -0.53 -14.51
C GLN A 53 -14.87 -0.78 -13.02
N THR A 54 -14.04 -1.77 -12.70
CA THR A 54 -13.66 -2.13 -11.34
C THR A 54 -12.96 -0.96 -10.63
N GLY A 55 -12.08 -0.24 -11.33
CA GLY A 55 -11.43 0.96 -10.82
C GLY A 55 -12.40 2.09 -10.49
N ARG A 56 -13.45 2.31 -11.29
CA ARG A 56 -14.50 3.29 -10.96
C ARG A 56 -15.29 2.90 -9.70
N GLN A 57 -15.54 1.60 -9.51
CA GLN A 57 -16.20 1.10 -8.31
C GLN A 57 -15.30 1.27 -7.07
N MET A 58 -14.00 0.97 -7.19
CA MET A 58 -13.02 1.21 -6.14
C MET A 58 -12.91 2.70 -5.80
N GLY A 59 -12.84 3.58 -6.81
CA GLY A 59 -12.80 5.03 -6.63
C GLY A 59 -13.98 5.51 -5.77
N LYS A 60 -15.21 5.13 -6.14
CA LYS A 60 -16.42 5.47 -5.36
C LYS A 60 -16.34 4.98 -3.91
N LEU A 61 -15.90 3.75 -3.69
CA LEU A 61 -15.80 3.16 -2.34
C LEU A 61 -14.70 3.83 -1.50
N SER A 62 -13.61 4.24 -2.15
CA SER A 62 -12.46 4.88 -1.51
C SER A 62 -12.74 6.30 -1.02
N HIS A 63 -13.80 6.95 -1.52
CA HIS A 63 -14.17 8.29 -1.06
C HIS A 63 -14.79 8.27 0.33
N SER A 64 -15.57 7.23 0.66
CA SER A 64 -16.21 7.11 1.97
C SER A 64 -15.36 6.37 3.00
N SER A 65 -14.55 5.39 2.58
CA SER A 65 -13.81 4.53 3.53
C SER A 65 -12.49 3.99 2.93
N PRO A 66 -11.52 4.88 2.68
CA PRO A 66 -10.23 4.52 2.10
C PRO A 66 -9.40 3.60 3.00
N THR A 67 -9.43 3.77 4.32
CA THR A 67 -8.62 2.98 5.27
C THR A 67 -9.00 1.49 5.23
N ILE A 68 -10.30 1.17 5.27
CA ILE A 68 -10.81 -0.20 5.19
C ILE A 68 -10.55 -0.81 3.81
N LEU A 69 -10.76 -0.01 2.76
CA LEU A 69 -10.53 -0.44 1.38
C LEU A 69 -9.07 -0.84 1.16
N PHE A 70 -8.11 0.00 1.60
CA PHE A 70 -6.69 -0.30 1.44
C PHE A 70 -6.21 -1.43 2.33
N ASP A 71 -6.76 -1.61 3.53
CA ASP A 71 -6.46 -2.78 4.36
C ASP A 71 -6.78 -4.09 3.62
N CYS A 72 -7.95 -4.15 2.99
CA CYS A 72 -8.35 -5.29 2.16
C CYS A 72 -7.44 -5.47 0.93
N ILE A 73 -7.16 -4.40 0.20
CA ILE A 73 -6.34 -4.45 -1.03
C ILE A 73 -4.91 -4.88 -0.71
N LEU A 74 -4.27 -4.26 0.28
CA LEU A 74 -2.91 -4.57 0.68
C LEU A 74 -2.79 -6.00 1.19
N SER A 75 -3.81 -6.51 1.89
CA SER A 75 -3.85 -7.93 2.30
C SER A 75 -3.87 -8.88 1.09
N GLN A 76 -4.51 -8.52 -0.02
CA GLN A 76 -4.52 -9.36 -1.24
C GLN A 76 -3.20 -9.26 -1.98
N ILE A 77 -2.66 -8.05 -2.15
CA ILE A 77 -1.36 -7.82 -2.82
C ILE A 77 -0.22 -8.58 -2.13
N GLN A 78 -0.23 -8.60 -0.80
CA GLN A 78 0.77 -9.32 -0.01
C GLN A 78 0.69 -10.86 -0.16
N ARG A 79 -0.38 -11.39 -0.76
CA ARG A 79 -0.58 -12.83 -1.01
C ARG A 79 -0.44 -13.19 -2.48
N TYR A 80 -0.78 -12.26 -3.38
CA TYR A 80 -0.92 -12.47 -4.81
C TYR A 80 -0.24 -11.33 -5.56
N ASP A 81 1.02 -11.55 -5.95
CA ASP A 81 1.85 -10.58 -6.68
C ASP A 81 1.32 -10.27 -8.09
N ASN A 82 0.70 -11.26 -8.74
CA ASN A 82 0.04 -11.11 -10.04
C ASN A 82 -1.09 -10.07 -10.05
N LEU A 83 -1.64 -9.70 -8.88
CA LEU A 83 -2.65 -8.65 -8.74
C LEU A 83 -2.05 -7.23 -8.67
N ILE A 84 -0.74 -7.07 -8.51
CA ILE A 84 -0.10 -5.75 -8.32
C ILE A 84 -0.46 -4.79 -9.47
N MET A 85 -0.17 -5.17 -10.71
CA MET A 85 -0.40 -4.29 -11.86
C MET A 85 -1.89 -4.00 -12.11
N PRO A 86 -2.80 -5.00 -12.11
CA PRO A 86 -4.23 -4.74 -12.18
C PRO A 86 -4.75 -3.80 -11.10
N VAL A 87 -4.26 -3.91 -9.85
CA VAL A 87 -4.66 -3.00 -8.77
C VAL A 87 -4.13 -1.60 -9.03
N VAL A 88 -2.83 -1.45 -9.33
CA VAL A 88 -2.22 -0.15 -9.65
C VAL A 88 -2.99 0.57 -10.77
N ASP A 89 -3.48 -0.17 -11.76
CA ASP A 89 -4.33 0.34 -12.84
C ASP A 89 -5.75 0.71 -12.37
N ALA A 90 -6.37 -0.11 -11.52
CA ALA A 90 -7.70 0.15 -10.96
C ALA A 90 -7.72 1.41 -10.06
N LEU A 91 -6.61 1.71 -9.39
CA LEU A 91 -6.46 2.87 -8.52
C LEU A 91 -6.30 4.21 -9.27
N LYS A 92 -6.56 4.27 -10.58
CA LYS A 92 -6.50 5.51 -11.38
C LYS A 92 -7.52 6.58 -10.94
N TYR A 93 -8.65 6.16 -10.37
CA TYR A 93 -9.78 7.05 -10.05
C TYR A 93 -9.78 7.53 -8.59
N LEU A 94 -8.63 7.44 -7.90
CA LEU A 94 -8.50 7.92 -6.53
C LEU A 94 -8.32 9.45 -6.49
N THR A 95 -8.69 10.04 -5.36
CA THR A 95 -8.40 11.45 -5.09
C THR A 95 -7.01 11.62 -4.49
N ASN A 96 -6.50 12.85 -4.51
CA ASN A 96 -5.25 13.20 -3.82
C ASN A 96 -5.26 12.84 -2.33
N LEU A 97 -6.39 13.03 -1.64
CA LEU A 97 -6.52 12.65 -0.23
C LEU A 97 -6.42 11.12 -0.07
N THR A 98 -7.06 10.40 -0.98
CA THR A 98 -7.08 8.94 -0.95
C THR A 98 -5.70 8.33 -1.22
N TYR A 99 -4.89 8.92 -2.11
CA TYR A 99 -3.50 8.52 -2.30
C TYR A 99 -2.63 8.75 -1.05
N ASP A 100 -2.89 9.83 -0.32
CA ASP A 100 -2.19 10.11 0.94
C ASP A 100 -2.56 9.10 2.04
N VAL A 101 -3.84 8.71 2.12
CA VAL A 101 -4.29 7.62 2.99
C VAL A 101 -3.69 6.27 2.56
N LEU A 102 -3.52 6.01 1.25
CA LEU A 102 -2.84 4.81 0.76
C LEU A 102 -1.38 4.77 1.25
N ALA A 103 -0.64 5.88 1.20
CA ALA A 103 0.72 5.95 1.71
C ALA A 103 0.79 5.63 3.21
N PHE A 104 -0.17 6.14 3.99
CA PHE A 104 -0.32 5.77 5.40
C PHE A 104 -0.58 4.26 5.59
N CYS A 105 -1.54 3.68 4.86
CA CYS A 105 -1.86 2.26 4.97
C CYS A 105 -0.70 1.34 4.55
N ILE A 106 0.14 1.77 3.58
CA ILE A 106 1.36 1.05 3.21
C ILE A 106 2.33 0.99 4.40
N ILE A 107 2.56 2.12 5.08
CA ILE A 107 3.47 2.18 6.24
C ILE A 107 2.93 1.33 7.39
N GLU A 108 1.63 1.40 7.64
CA GLU A 108 0.97 0.57 8.65
C GLU A 108 1.11 -0.93 8.33
N ALA A 109 0.97 -1.33 7.07
CA ALA A 109 1.20 -2.71 6.64
C ALA A 109 2.66 -3.16 6.85
N LEU A 110 3.64 -2.28 6.58
CA LEU A 110 5.06 -2.54 6.84
C LEU A 110 5.37 -2.65 8.34
N ALA A 111 4.69 -1.84 9.16
CA ALA A 111 4.89 -1.80 10.60
C ALA A 111 4.24 -2.98 11.35
N ASN A 112 3.53 -3.88 10.66
CA ASN A 112 2.85 -5.01 11.29
C ASN A 112 3.86 -5.97 11.96
N PRO A 113 3.87 -6.10 13.30
CA PRO A 113 4.83 -6.93 14.01
C PRO A 113 4.55 -8.43 13.87
N GLN A 114 3.35 -8.82 13.44
CA GLN A 114 2.96 -10.23 13.25
C GLN A 114 3.54 -10.82 11.96
N LYS A 115 4.22 -10.02 11.14
CA LYS A 115 4.79 -10.46 9.87
C LYS A 115 6.31 -10.53 9.93
N GLU A 116 6.80 -11.76 9.87
CA GLU A 116 8.23 -12.04 9.75
C GLU A 116 8.73 -11.61 8.38
N ARG A 117 9.81 -10.83 8.37
CA ARG A 117 10.42 -10.28 7.15
C ARG A 117 11.30 -11.30 6.43
N MET A 118 11.76 -12.32 7.14
CA MET A 118 12.48 -13.47 6.61
C MET A 118 11.55 -14.69 6.65
N LYS A 119 11.75 -15.60 5.71
CA LYS A 119 11.13 -16.93 5.76
C LYS A 119 11.71 -17.70 6.95
N HIS A 120 11.00 -18.73 7.41
CA HIS A 120 11.45 -19.62 8.49
C HIS A 120 12.80 -20.30 8.21
N ASP A 121 13.26 -20.32 6.96
CA ASP A 121 14.56 -20.86 6.55
C ASP A 121 15.72 -19.86 6.71
N ASP A 122 15.48 -18.66 7.24
CA ASP A 122 16.44 -17.57 7.55
C ASP A 122 17.40 -17.15 6.41
N THR A 123 17.11 -17.54 5.17
CA THR A 123 17.96 -17.25 4.01
C THR A 123 17.29 -16.30 3.02
N ASN A 124 15.96 -16.22 3.03
CA ASN A 124 15.19 -15.52 2.01
C ASN A 124 14.22 -14.52 2.62
N ILE A 125 14.06 -13.38 1.95
CA ILE A 125 13.04 -12.38 2.31
C ILE A 125 11.64 -12.97 2.08
N SER A 126 10.72 -12.70 2.99
CA SER A 126 9.33 -13.15 2.89
C SER A 126 8.63 -12.60 1.66
N ASN A 127 7.85 -13.46 0.98
CA ASN A 127 7.17 -13.10 -0.26
C ASN A 127 6.25 -11.88 -0.09
N TRP A 128 5.56 -11.75 1.06
CA TRP A 128 4.68 -10.61 1.32
C TRP A 128 5.41 -9.26 1.28
N LEU A 129 6.66 -9.23 1.77
CA LEU A 129 7.47 -8.01 1.81
C LEU A 129 7.95 -7.67 0.39
N GLN A 130 8.35 -8.68 -0.38
CA GLN A 130 8.72 -8.51 -1.80
C GLN A 130 7.54 -8.00 -2.63
N SER A 131 6.35 -8.59 -2.49
CA SER A 131 5.13 -8.14 -3.18
C SER A 131 4.75 -6.72 -2.78
N LEU A 132 4.84 -6.37 -1.49
CA LEU A 132 4.55 -5.02 -1.01
C LEU A 132 5.58 -4.01 -1.51
N ALA A 133 6.86 -4.37 -1.56
CA ALA A 133 7.94 -3.54 -2.13
C ALA A 133 7.69 -3.24 -3.61
N SER A 134 7.39 -4.28 -4.40
CA SER A 134 7.10 -4.13 -5.83
C SER A 134 5.85 -3.27 -6.06
N PHE A 135 4.81 -3.43 -5.24
CA PHE A 135 3.63 -2.56 -5.27
C PHE A 135 3.97 -1.10 -4.92
N CYS A 136 4.79 -0.85 -3.89
CA CYS A 136 5.24 0.49 -3.54
C CYS A 136 5.94 1.15 -4.74
N GLY A 137 6.94 0.49 -5.32
CA GLY A 137 7.64 1.08 -6.47
C GLY A 137 6.70 1.32 -7.66
N ALA A 138 5.72 0.44 -7.91
CA ALA A 138 4.75 0.62 -8.99
C ALA A 138 3.79 1.80 -8.74
N ILE A 139 3.28 1.95 -7.51
CA ILE A 139 2.33 3.01 -7.16
C ILE A 139 3.00 4.39 -7.09
N PHE A 140 4.19 4.48 -6.49
CA PHE A 140 4.95 5.73 -6.37
C PHE A 140 5.57 6.18 -7.70
N LYS A 141 5.84 5.25 -8.63
CA LYS A 141 6.17 5.60 -10.03
C LYS A 141 4.99 6.19 -10.77
N LYS A 142 3.80 5.56 -10.63
CA LYS A 142 2.64 5.87 -11.48
C LYS A 142 1.88 7.12 -11.04
N TYR A 143 1.81 7.37 -9.73
CA TYR A 143 1.02 8.45 -9.16
C TYR A 143 1.91 9.35 -8.30
N THR A 144 1.62 10.65 -8.33
CA THR A 144 2.32 11.66 -7.54
C THR A 144 1.86 11.61 -6.08
N ILE A 145 2.44 10.69 -5.32
CA ILE A 145 2.17 10.50 -3.89
C ILE A 145 3.36 11.03 -3.08
N GLU A 146 3.09 11.70 -1.97
CA GLU A 146 4.14 12.21 -1.08
C GLU A 146 4.92 11.05 -0.43
N LEU A 147 6.24 11.02 -0.61
CA LEU A 147 7.13 9.97 -0.11
C LEU A 147 7.66 10.22 1.30
N SER A 148 7.51 11.43 1.85
CA SER A 148 8.11 11.87 3.12
C SER A 148 7.89 10.87 4.26
N GLY A 149 6.66 10.37 4.42
CA GLY A 149 6.33 9.41 5.46
C GLY A 149 7.02 8.05 5.28
N LEU A 150 7.14 7.58 4.04
CA LEU A 150 7.79 6.30 3.74
C LEU A 150 9.31 6.40 3.96
N LEU A 151 9.93 7.49 3.51
CA LEU A 151 11.35 7.77 3.73
C LEU A 151 11.67 7.85 5.22
N GLN A 152 10.85 8.56 5.99
CA GLN A 152 11.03 8.65 7.43
C GLN A 152 10.87 7.28 8.11
N TYR A 153 9.89 6.47 7.68
CA TYR A 153 9.70 5.12 8.18
C TYR A 153 10.97 4.28 7.96
N VAL A 154 11.49 4.21 6.74
CA VAL A 154 12.70 3.40 6.44
C VAL A 154 13.91 3.93 7.21
N ALA A 155 14.10 5.24 7.29
CA ALA A 155 15.17 5.84 8.08
C ALA A 155 15.09 5.44 9.56
N ASN A 156 13.88 5.35 10.14
CA ASN A 156 13.68 4.91 11.51
C ASN A 156 13.97 3.42 11.69
N GLN A 157 13.61 2.57 10.71
CA GLN A 157 13.93 1.14 10.75
C GLN A 157 15.44 0.89 10.69
N LEU A 158 16.15 1.65 9.84
CA LEU A 158 17.61 1.62 9.77
C LEU A 158 18.28 2.03 11.08
N LYS A 159 17.81 3.12 11.71
CA LYS A 159 18.29 3.54 13.03
C LYS A 159 18.05 2.46 14.10
N ALA A 160 17.02 1.65 13.95
CA ALA A 160 16.70 0.52 14.82
C ALA A 160 17.43 -0.79 14.43
N GLY A 161 18.37 -0.76 13.49
CA GLY A 161 19.12 -1.94 13.04
C GLY A 161 18.34 -2.89 12.13
N LYS A 162 17.16 -2.50 11.65
CA LYS A 162 16.28 -3.32 10.79
C LYS A 162 16.49 -2.93 9.33
N SER A 163 17.40 -3.63 8.65
CA SER A 163 17.82 -3.32 7.28
C SER A 163 16.91 -3.86 6.19
N LEU A 164 16.09 -4.87 6.45
CA LEU A 164 15.26 -5.53 5.43
C LEU A 164 14.24 -4.59 4.76
N ASP A 165 13.81 -3.53 5.45
CA ASP A 165 12.90 -2.53 4.89
C ASP A 165 13.57 -1.63 3.83
N LEU A 166 14.91 -1.72 3.66
CA LEU A 166 15.62 -1.13 2.51
C LEU A 166 15.14 -1.70 1.17
N LEU A 167 14.57 -2.90 1.15
CA LEU A 167 13.98 -3.47 -0.06
C LEU A 167 12.92 -2.52 -0.66
N ILE A 168 12.16 -1.84 0.19
CA ILE A 168 11.15 -0.86 -0.25
C ILE A 168 11.83 0.32 -0.96
N MET A 169 12.93 0.82 -0.40
CA MET A 169 13.70 1.91 -1.01
C MET A 169 14.33 1.49 -2.33
N LYS A 170 14.89 0.28 -2.40
CA LYS A 170 15.45 -0.28 -3.63
C LYS A 170 14.39 -0.26 -4.75
N GLU A 171 13.21 -0.83 -4.51
CA GLU A 171 12.12 -0.90 -5.49
C GLU A 171 11.61 0.47 -5.92
N VAL A 172 11.41 1.40 -4.97
CA VAL A 172 10.95 2.76 -5.26
C VAL A 172 11.97 3.50 -6.12
N VAL A 173 13.25 3.48 -5.74
CA VAL A 173 14.30 4.17 -6.48
C VAL A 173 14.48 3.58 -7.88
N GLN A 174 14.56 2.25 -8.01
CA GLN A 174 14.71 1.58 -9.31
C GLN A 174 13.55 1.92 -10.26
N LYS A 175 12.30 1.83 -9.77
CA LYS A 175 11.13 2.08 -10.64
C LYS A 175 10.97 3.56 -10.99
N MET A 176 11.30 4.48 -10.07
CA MET A 176 11.18 5.93 -10.30
C MET A 176 12.32 6.51 -11.14
N SER A 177 13.53 5.97 -11.04
CA SER A 177 14.69 6.46 -11.82
C SER A 177 14.69 5.98 -13.26
N GLY A 178 13.96 4.90 -13.56
CA GLY A 178 14.02 4.24 -14.87
C GLY A 178 15.34 3.50 -15.13
N ILE A 179 16.17 3.34 -14.09
CA ILE A 179 17.43 2.60 -14.17
C ILE A 179 17.12 1.11 -14.00
N GLU A 180 17.18 0.38 -15.11
CA GLU A 180 17.25 -1.09 -15.08
C GLU A 180 18.71 -1.47 -14.76
N ILE A 181 18.92 -2.13 -13.62
CA ILE A 181 20.24 -2.68 -13.30
C ILE A 181 20.41 -3.92 -14.17
N SER A 182 21.16 -3.81 -15.25
CA SER A 182 21.58 -4.95 -16.07
C SER A 182 22.57 -5.79 -15.26
N GLU A 183 22.14 -6.93 -14.70
CA GLU A 183 23.03 -7.85 -13.98
C GLU A 183 23.84 -8.79 -14.89
N GLU A 184 23.83 -8.61 -16.22
CA GLU A 184 24.66 -9.38 -17.15
C GLU A 184 25.47 -8.47 -18.08
N ILE A 185 26.71 -8.18 -17.69
CA ILE A 185 27.80 -8.00 -18.64
C ILE A 185 28.99 -8.81 -18.09
N THR A 186 28.92 -10.14 -18.19
CA THR A 186 30.15 -10.92 -18.30
C THR A 186 30.76 -10.60 -19.66
N THR A 187 31.79 -9.75 -19.65
CA THR A 187 32.69 -9.60 -20.79
C THR A 187 33.50 -10.89 -20.92
N ASP A 188 33.27 -11.62 -22.01
CA ASP A 188 34.26 -12.56 -22.56
C ASP A 188 35.51 -11.80 -23.02
#